data_AF-A0A6A5TT31-F1
#
_entry.id   AF-A0A6A5TT31-F1
#
_cell.length_a   1.000
_cell.length_b   1.000
_cell.length_c   1.000
_cell.angle_alpha   90.00
_cell.angle_beta   90.00
_cell.angle_gamma   90.00
#
_symmetry.space_group_name_H-M   'P 1'
#
loop_
_entity.id
_entity.type
_entity.pdbx_description
1 polymer ?
#
loop_
_entity_poly.entity_id
_entity_poly.type
_entity_poly.pdbx_seq_one_letter_code
_entity_poly.pdbx_strand_id
1 'polypeptide(L)'
;MHFSAITVLSLTAIAAALPTTKRQAGAAVLATTTYDDISISGGTAGQAEAEALALFSGLDLENPENIAAEDQDFLNEVNQVANDAETEAFNPAIEAATGAEAEALEAGKTKNKVLKLMATVLKLEAQQAQGEDVAAKLAEEQTKLDNNIATDVENAGNPSTALAFDATIQGAGAGAAGANGAGANAADAEAEAGANAGAKGKGKGAKNNAGNAAEEDVNAANAEEDADDADTEAEVEAGANAGAKGKGKGAKNNAGNAAEEDANAANAEEDADDADAEVEAEAGANAGAKGKGKGAKAAKNN
;
A
#
# COMPACT_ATOMS: atom_id res chain seq x y z
N MET A 1 46.13 39.70 59.52
CA MET A 1 46.19 38.23 59.33
C MET A 1 44.76 37.70 59.33
N HIS A 2 44.53 36.55 58.69
CA HIS A 2 43.29 35.75 58.65
C HIS A 2 42.38 36.09 57.45
N PHE A 3 42.67 35.60 56.24
CA PHE A 3 42.51 34.24 55.65
C PHE A 3 41.08 33.88 55.24
N SER A 4 40.94 33.68 53.93
CA SER A 4 39.81 33.15 53.17
C SER A 4 39.29 31.80 53.66
N ALA A 5 38.00 31.57 53.44
CA ALA A 5 37.44 30.23 53.26
C ALA A 5 36.44 30.28 52.08
N ILE A 6 36.89 29.79 50.93
CA ILE A 6 36.03 29.48 49.77
C ILE A 6 35.67 28.00 49.90
N THR A 7 34.41 27.72 50.23
CA THR A 7 33.89 26.36 50.30
C THR A 7 33.38 25.95 48.93
N VAL A 8 34.16 25.15 48.21
CA VAL A 8 33.76 24.52 46.94
C VAL A 8 32.93 23.29 47.29
N LEU A 9 31.62 23.35 47.04
CA LEU A 9 30.71 22.22 47.18
C LEU A 9 30.71 21.45 45.86
N SER A 10 31.51 20.39 45.78
CA SER A 10 31.54 19.48 44.62
C SER A 10 30.29 18.60 44.59
N LEU A 11 29.38 18.92 43.67
CA LEU A 11 28.18 18.13 43.36
C LEU A 11 28.55 17.00 42.38
N THR A 12 28.83 15.81 42.91
CA THR A 12 29.02 14.60 42.10
C THR A 12 27.67 14.05 41.68
N ALA A 13 27.25 14.32 40.44
CA ALA A 13 26.10 13.67 39.82
C ALA A 13 26.48 12.22 39.46
N ILE A 14 25.89 11.25 40.15
CA ILE A 14 25.96 9.83 39.77
C ILE A 14 24.91 9.62 38.69
N ALA A 15 25.34 9.58 37.43
CA ALA A 15 24.51 9.12 36.33
C ALA A 15 24.43 7.59 36.42
N ALA A 16 23.35 7.06 37.00
CA ALA A 16 23.02 5.65 36.88
C ALA A 16 22.51 5.40 35.46
N ALA A 17 23.36 4.87 34.59
CA ALA A 17 22.93 4.29 33.33
C ALA A 17 22.12 3.03 33.66
N LEU A 18 20.78 3.13 33.63
CA LEU A 18 19.95 1.93 33.62
C LEU A 18 20.32 1.14 32.36
N PRO A 19 20.44 -0.20 32.44
CA PRO A 19 20.53 -1.00 31.23
C PRO A 19 19.25 -0.74 30.44
N THR A 20 19.38 -0.03 29.32
CA THR A 20 18.38 -0.06 28.27
C THR A 20 18.33 -1.51 27.83
N THR A 21 17.32 -2.25 28.25
CA THR A 21 16.99 -3.55 27.65
C THR A 21 16.84 -3.27 26.17
N LYS A 22 17.90 -3.53 25.39
CA LYS A 22 17.75 -3.63 23.95
C LYS A 22 16.64 -4.66 23.78
N ARG A 23 15.55 -4.30 23.11
CA ARG A 23 14.65 -5.32 22.53
C ARG A 23 15.61 -6.34 21.90
N GLN A 24 15.47 -7.60 22.28
CA GLN A 24 16.25 -8.65 21.64
C GLN A 24 15.95 -8.50 20.15
N ALA A 25 16.96 -8.13 19.36
CA ALA A 25 16.82 -8.07 17.92
C ALA A 25 16.21 -9.40 17.45
N GLY A 26 15.15 -9.34 16.64
CA GLY A 26 14.47 -10.53 16.14
C GLY A 26 13.49 -11.21 17.10
N ALA A 27 12.97 -10.55 18.14
CA ALA A 27 11.79 -11.06 18.85
C ALA A 27 10.51 -10.61 18.14
N ALA A 28 9.66 -11.56 17.76
CA ALA A 28 8.37 -11.28 17.14
C ALA A 28 7.50 -10.36 18.01
N VAL A 29 6.81 -9.41 17.38
CA VAL A 29 5.96 -8.42 18.06
C VAL A 29 4.51 -8.44 17.61
N LEU A 30 4.24 -8.97 16.41
CA LEU A 30 2.89 -9.07 15.86
C LEU A 30 2.22 -10.34 16.39
N ALA A 31 1.04 -10.17 17.00
CA ALA A 31 0.29 -11.24 17.62
C ALA A 31 -0.77 -11.80 16.69
N THR A 32 -1.17 -13.06 16.91
CA THR A 32 -2.32 -13.65 16.21
C THR A 32 -3.53 -12.73 16.26
N THR A 33 -4.15 -12.53 15.10
CA THR A 33 -5.28 -11.63 14.89
C THR A 33 -6.22 -12.20 13.83
N THR A 34 -7.29 -11.48 13.52
CA THR A 34 -8.15 -11.77 12.36
C THR A 34 -8.01 -10.69 11.29
N TYR A 35 -8.44 -11.00 10.06
CA TYR A 35 -8.55 -9.98 9.01
C TYR A 35 -9.44 -8.81 9.43
N ASP A 36 -10.61 -9.11 9.98
CA ASP A 36 -11.57 -8.09 10.42
C ASP A 36 -10.97 -7.13 11.48
N ASP A 37 -10.07 -7.62 12.32
CA ASP A 37 -9.37 -6.81 13.33
C ASP A 37 -8.27 -5.90 12.74
N ILE A 38 -7.69 -6.27 11.59
CA ILE A 38 -6.63 -5.48 10.93
C ILE A 38 -7.10 -4.79 9.65
N SER A 39 -8.34 -4.98 9.22
CA SER A 39 -8.85 -4.38 8.00
C SER A 39 -8.92 -2.86 8.15
N ILE A 40 -8.41 -2.15 7.15
CA ILE A 40 -8.50 -0.69 7.04
C ILE A 40 -9.55 -0.25 6.03
N SER A 41 -10.35 -1.17 5.49
CA SER A 41 -11.27 -0.90 4.37
C SER A 41 -12.49 -0.05 4.72
N GLY A 42 -12.70 0.27 5.99
CA GLY A 42 -13.86 1.05 6.45
C GLY A 42 -13.57 2.53 6.61
N GLY A 43 -14.64 3.32 6.72
CA GLY A 43 -14.60 4.72 7.13
C GLY A 43 -14.57 5.69 5.95
N THR A 44 -13.48 6.42 5.81
CA THR A 44 -13.30 7.45 4.79
C THR A 44 -11.99 7.19 4.06
N ALA A 45 -12.00 7.33 2.73
CA ALA A 45 -10.79 7.23 1.92
C ALA A 45 -9.86 8.43 2.14
N GLY A 46 -8.59 8.27 1.75
CA GLY A 46 -7.55 9.28 1.77
C GLY A 46 -6.51 9.15 2.88
N GLN A 47 -6.63 8.14 3.74
CA GLN A 47 -5.76 7.92 4.90
C GLN A 47 -5.20 6.49 4.98
N ALA A 48 -5.30 5.70 3.90
CA ALA A 48 -4.96 4.27 3.91
C ALA A 48 -3.52 4.00 4.32
N GLU A 49 -2.56 4.79 3.81
CA GLU A 49 -1.15 4.66 4.17
C GLU A 49 -0.94 4.80 5.68
N ALA A 50 -1.50 5.86 6.27
CA ALA A 50 -1.37 6.13 7.70
C ALA A 50 -2.03 5.05 8.57
N GLU A 51 -3.19 4.54 8.13
CA GLU A 51 -3.88 3.45 8.82
C GLU A 51 -3.10 2.13 8.74
N ALA A 52 -2.54 1.79 7.56
CA ALA A 52 -1.70 0.61 7.39
C ALA A 52 -0.42 0.70 8.25
N LEU A 53 0.28 1.84 8.24
CA LEU A 53 1.46 2.06 9.07
C LEU A 53 1.15 1.97 10.57
N ALA A 54 -0.03 2.42 11.00
CA ALA A 54 -0.44 2.32 12.39
C ALA A 54 -0.57 0.85 12.85
N LEU A 55 -1.08 -0.05 12.00
CA LEU A 55 -1.18 -1.48 12.28
C LEU A 55 0.19 -2.13 12.47
N PHE A 56 1.17 -1.73 11.67
CA PHE A 56 2.53 -2.28 11.72
C PHE A 56 3.48 -1.50 12.65
N SER A 57 2.98 -0.52 13.40
CA SER A 57 3.77 0.33 14.30
C SER A 57 4.49 -0.41 15.44
N GLY A 58 4.16 -1.70 15.67
CA GLY A 58 4.88 -2.56 16.59
C GLY A 58 6.31 -2.91 16.13
N LEU A 59 6.52 -2.95 14.80
CA LEU A 59 7.77 -3.29 14.14
C LEU A 59 8.84 -2.20 14.31
N ASP A 60 10.11 -2.58 14.21
CA ASP A 60 11.25 -1.67 14.19
C ASP A 60 11.51 -1.17 12.76
N LEU A 61 10.66 -0.27 12.28
CA LEU A 61 10.73 0.25 10.90
C LEU A 61 12.00 1.09 10.63
N GLU A 62 12.68 1.55 11.67
CA GLU A 62 13.96 2.27 11.55
C GLU A 62 15.15 1.33 11.34
N ASN A 63 15.01 0.06 11.72
CA ASN A 63 16.04 -0.97 11.57
C ASN A 63 15.39 -2.28 11.06
N PRO A 64 14.99 -2.34 9.77
CA PRO A 64 14.26 -3.48 9.21
C PRO A 64 14.99 -4.83 9.37
N GLU A 65 16.32 -4.83 9.50
CA GLU A 65 17.10 -6.04 9.79
C GLU A 65 16.72 -6.72 11.12
N ASN A 66 16.11 -5.97 12.06
CA ASN A 66 15.66 -6.47 13.36
C ASN A 66 14.27 -7.12 13.31
N ILE A 67 13.54 -7.04 12.19
CA ILE A 67 12.23 -7.64 12.04
C ILE A 67 12.38 -9.17 12.04
N ALA A 68 11.70 -9.83 12.99
CA ALA A 68 11.79 -11.26 13.20
C ALA A 68 11.24 -12.05 12.01
N ALA A 69 11.74 -13.27 11.77
CA ALA A 69 11.22 -14.13 10.71
C ALA A 69 9.72 -14.41 10.89
N GLU A 70 9.27 -14.59 12.14
CA GLU A 70 7.86 -14.82 12.43
C GLU A 70 6.98 -13.58 12.18
N ASP A 71 7.52 -12.37 12.31
CA ASP A 71 6.81 -11.15 11.90
C ASP A 71 6.79 -11.03 10.36
N GLN A 72 7.83 -11.48 9.66
CA GLN A 72 7.83 -11.56 8.18
C GLN A 72 6.80 -12.58 7.67
N ASP A 73 6.63 -13.71 8.37
CA ASP A 73 5.58 -14.69 8.08
C ASP A 73 4.19 -14.09 8.33
N PHE A 74 4.00 -13.36 9.43
CA PHE A 74 2.77 -12.59 9.68
C PHE A 74 2.46 -11.61 8.54
N LEU A 75 3.45 -10.82 8.09
CA LEU A 75 3.29 -9.88 6.99
C LEU A 75 2.91 -10.59 5.68
N ASN A 76 3.46 -11.78 5.45
CA ASN A 76 3.10 -12.60 4.30
C ASN A 76 1.66 -13.15 4.40
N GLU A 77 1.22 -13.58 5.58
CA GLU A 77 -0.16 -14.00 5.80
C GLU A 77 -1.14 -12.84 5.63
N VAL A 78 -0.80 -11.62 6.07
CA VAL A 78 -1.61 -10.42 5.79
C VAL A 78 -1.78 -10.23 4.28
N ASN A 79 -0.71 -10.37 3.49
CA ASN A 79 -0.78 -10.24 2.04
C ASN A 79 -1.75 -11.27 1.42
N GLN A 80 -1.63 -12.54 1.82
CA GLN A 80 -2.47 -13.63 1.30
C GLN A 80 -3.94 -13.43 1.67
N VAL A 81 -4.22 -13.17 2.95
CA VAL A 81 -5.59 -12.99 3.44
C VAL A 81 -6.24 -11.74 2.86
N ALA A 82 -5.49 -10.64 2.70
CA ALA A 82 -5.99 -9.45 2.04
C ALA A 82 -6.30 -9.73 0.56
N ASN A 83 -5.48 -10.52 -0.13
CA ASN A 83 -5.74 -10.95 -1.51
C ASN A 83 -7.01 -11.81 -1.61
N ASP A 84 -7.19 -12.75 -0.70
CA ASP A 84 -8.39 -13.60 -0.64
C ASP A 84 -9.64 -12.74 -0.37
N ALA A 85 -9.56 -11.76 0.53
CA ALA A 85 -10.65 -10.81 0.76
C ALA A 85 -10.99 -9.98 -0.50
N GLU A 86 -10.01 -9.61 -1.33
CA GLU A 86 -10.28 -8.93 -2.60
C GLU A 86 -11.10 -9.82 -3.54
N THR A 87 -10.66 -11.07 -3.70
CA THR A 87 -11.23 -12.00 -4.69
C THR A 87 -12.57 -12.58 -4.25
N GLU A 88 -12.73 -12.89 -2.96
CA GLU A 88 -13.90 -13.59 -2.42
C GLU A 88 -14.95 -12.66 -1.81
N ALA A 89 -14.57 -11.46 -1.34
CA ALA A 89 -15.50 -10.51 -0.73
C ALA A 89 -15.70 -9.24 -1.57
N PHE A 90 -14.63 -8.50 -1.90
CA PHE A 90 -14.78 -7.21 -2.59
C PHE A 90 -15.24 -7.36 -4.04
N ASN A 91 -14.61 -8.22 -4.84
CA ASN A 91 -14.97 -8.37 -6.26
C ASN A 91 -16.46 -8.75 -6.43
N PRO A 92 -17.00 -9.77 -5.74
CA PRO A 92 -18.42 -10.11 -5.85
C PRO A 92 -19.36 -9.00 -5.33
N ALA A 93 -18.96 -8.28 -4.27
CA ALA A 93 -19.78 -7.19 -3.72
C ALA A 93 -19.84 -5.99 -4.67
N ILE A 94 -18.71 -5.61 -5.29
CA ILE A 94 -18.63 -4.51 -6.26
C ILE A 94 -19.46 -4.85 -7.50
N GLU A 95 -19.33 -6.08 -8.03
CA GLU A 95 -20.12 -6.54 -9.18
C GLU A 95 -21.63 -6.48 -8.93
N ALA A 96 -22.07 -6.71 -7.69
CA ALA A 96 -23.47 -6.68 -7.29
C ALA A 96 -24.00 -5.27 -6.98
N ALA A 97 -23.11 -4.32 -6.68
CA ALA A 97 -23.46 -2.96 -6.27
C ALA A 97 -23.54 -2.01 -7.47
N THR A 98 -24.17 -0.84 -7.27
CA THR A 98 -24.19 0.23 -8.28
C THR A 98 -24.13 1.61 -7.62
N GLY A 99 -23.70 2.62 -8.37
CA GLY A 99 -23.64 4.00 -7.90
C GLY A 99 -22.76 4.16 -6.66
N ALA A 100 -23.20 4.99 -5.71
CA ALA A 100 -22.43 5.34 -4.52
C ALA A 100 -22.04 4.13 -3.64
N GLU A 101 -22.80 3.02 -3.69
CA GLU A 101 -22.43 1.80 -2.98
C GLU A 101 -21.23 1.12 -3.62
N ALA A 102 -21.20 1.01 -4.96
CA ALA A 102 -20.07 0.47 -5.70
C ALA A 102 -18.82 1.35 -5.50
N GLU A 103 -18.97 2.67 -5.58
CA GLU A 103 -17.87 3.62 -5.33
C GLU A 103 -17.28 3.47 -3.91
N ALA A 104 -18.13 3.28 -2.90
CA ALA A 104 -17.67 3.07 -1.53
C ALA A 104 -16.99 1.71 -1.31
N LEU A 105 -17.44 0.66 -2.01
CA LEU A 105 -16.80 -0.65 -2.00
C LEU A 105 -15.46 -0.63 -2.74
N GLU A 106 -15.35 0.07 -3.86
CA GLU A 106 -14.09 0.28 -4.57
C GLU A 106 -13.08 1.04 -3.71
N ALA A 107 -13.51 2.09 -3.02
CA ALA A 107 -12.66 2.78 -2.04
C ALA A 107 -12.19 1.82 -0.93
N GLY A 108 -13.06 0.97 -0.39
CA GLY A 108 -12.70 -0.06 0.59
C GLY A 108 -11.68 -1.08 0.05
N LYS A 109 -11.84 -1.50 -1.21
CA LYS A 109 -10.90 -2.39 -1.92
C LYS A 109 -9.54 -1.71 -2.10
N THR A 110 -9.49 -0.43 -2.47
CA THR A 110 -8.23 0.33 -2.58
C THR A 110 -7.48 0.38 -1.25
N LYS A 111 -8.17 0.64 -0.13
CA LYS A 111 -7.56 0.58 1.20
C LYS A 111 -7.04 -0.83 1.53
N ASN A 112 -7.77 -1.88 1.15
CA ASN A 112 -7.29 -3.26 1.31
C ASN A 112 -6.01 -3.53 0.49
N LYS A 113 -5.93 -3.04 -0.74
CA LYS A 113 -4.71 -3.12 -1.57
C LYS A 113 -3.54 -2.41 -0.91
N VAL A 114 -3.75 -1.23 -0.31
CA VAL A 114 -2.71 -0.52 0.44
C VAL A 114 -2.22 -1.36 1.63
N LEU A 115 -3.12 -1.97 2.41
CA LEU A 115 -2.74 -2.89 3.49
C LEU A 115 -1.90 -4.08 2.98
N LYS A 116 -2.37 -4.73 1.90
CA LYS A 116 -1.70 -5.86 1.25
C LYS A 116 -0.28 -5.52 0.80
N LEU A 117 -0.13 -4.40 0.09
CA LEU A 117 1.14 -3.98 -0.50
C LEU A 117 2.10 -3.41 0.55
N MET A 118 1.60 -2.69 1.56
CA MET A 118 2.41 -2.23 2.68
C MET A 118 3.03 -3.42 3.42
N ALA A 119 2.26 -4.48 3.69
CA ALA A 119 2.79 -5.68 4.33
C ALA A 119 3.90 -6.34 3.49
N THR A 120 3.70 -6.42 2.17
CA THR A 120 4.71 -6.95 1.22
C THR A 120 5.98 -6.11 1.22
N VAL A 121 5.86 -4.79 1.14
CA VAL A 121 7.01 -3.87 1.13
C VAL A 121 7.80 -3.98 2.42
N LEU A 122 7.15 -3.95 3.59
CA LEU A 122 7.82 -4.11 4.89
C LEU A 122 8.58 -5.44 5.02
N LYS A 123 8.00 -6.54 4.50
CA LYS A 123 8.68 -7.84 4.44
C LYS A 123 9.91 -7.77 3.54
N LEU A 124 9.79 -7.23 2.33
CA LEU A 124 10.89 -7.13 1.38
C LEU A 124 12.01 -6.21 1.89
N GLU A 125 11.68 -5.11 2.57
CA GLU A 125 12.65 -4.24 3.24
C GLU A 125 13.43 -5.00 4.32
N ALA A 126 12.75 -5.82 5.14
CA ALA A 126 13.41 -6.68 6.13
C ALA A 126 14.37 -7.69 5.46
N GLN A 127 13.90 -8.38 4.42
CA GLN A 127 14.71 -9.35 3.66
C GLN A 127 15.93 -8.69 3.02
N GLN A 128 15.76 -7.52 2.39
CA GLN A 128 16.86 -6.76 1.80
C GLN A 128 17.88 -6.33 2.86
N ALA A 129 17.41 -5.85 4.02
CA ALA A 129 18.27 -5.45 5.14
C ALA A 129 19.01 -6.66 5.75
N GLN A 130 18.44 -7.85 5.66
CA GLN A 130 19.04 -9.13 6.08
C GLN A 130 19.96 -9.75 5.01
N GLY A 131 20.10 -9.10 3.84
CA GLY A 131 21.06 -9.45 2.80
C GLY A 131 20.50 -10.31 1.66
N GLU A 132 19.18 -10.46 1.57
CA GLU A 132 18.55 -11.09 0.41
C GLU A 132 18.53 -10.16 -0.82
N ASP A 133 18.69 -10.74 -2.01
CA ASP A 133 18.64 -10.00 -3.28
C ASP A 133 17.19 -9.86 -3.77
N VAL A 134 16.48 -8.87 -3.20
CA VAL A 134 15.06 -8.60 -3.50
C VAL A 134 14.82 -7.20 -4.08
N ALA A 135 15.88 -6.46 -4.43
CA ALA A 135 15.81 -5.04 -4.79
C ALA A 135 14.86 -4.75 -5.97
N ALA A 136 14.87 -5.61 -7.00
CA ALA A 136 13.97 -5.46 -8.15
C ALA A 136 12.50 -5.65 -7.76
N LYS A 137 12.21 -6.68 -6.95
CA LYS A 137 10.87 -6.96 -6.45
C LYS A 137 10.38 -5.87 -5.49
N LEU A 138 11.26 -5.36 -4.63
CA LEU A 138 10.92 -4.24 -3.74
C LEU A 138 10.52 -3.00 -4.54
N ALA A 139 11.27 -2.65 -5.59
CA ALA A 139 10.94 -1.50 -6.43
C ALA A 139 9.59 -1.65 -7.15
N GLU A 140 9.28 -2.86 -7.62
CA GLU A 140 8.00 -3.18 -8.25
C GLU A 140 6.84 -3.03 -7.25
N GLU A 141 6.94 -3.67 -6.09
CA GLU A 141 5.89 -3.65 -5.07
C GLU A 141 5.72 -2.24 -4.46
N GLN A 142 6.81 -1.48 -4.32
CA GLN A 142 6.75 -0.07 -3.92
C GLN A 142 5.97 0.78 -4.93
N THR A 143 6.20 0.57 -6.24
CA THR A 143 5.47 1.30 -7.29
C THR A 143 3.96 0.99 -7.22
N LYS A 144 3.60 -0.29 -7.00
CA LYS A 144 2.20 -0.69 -6.82
C LYS A 144 1.60 -0.03 -5.57
N LEU A 145 2.34 -0.01 -4.45
CA LEU A 145 1.91 0.62 -3.21
C LEU A 145 1.66 2.11 -3.41
N ASP A 146 2.61 2.83 -3.99
CA ASP A 146 2.53 4.28 -4.25
C ASP A 146 1.32 4.63 -5.12
N ASN A 147 1.06 3.85 -6.17
CA ASN A 147 -0.11 4.05 -7.03
C ASN A 147 -1.42 3.89 -6.26
N ASN A 148 -1.56 2.86 -5.41
CA ASN A 148 -2.78 2.66 -4.63
C ASN A 148 -2.95 3.70 -3.52
N ILE A 149 -1.85 4.19 -2.92
CA ILE A 149 -1.88 5.33 -1.99
C ILE A 149 -2.37 6.58 -2.72
N ALA A 150 -1.85 6.86 -3.93
CA ALA A 150 -2.31 8.00 -4.73
C ALA A 150 -3.80 7.89 -5.05
N THR A 151 -4.28 6.72 -5.46
CA THR A 151 -5.72 6.47 -5.70
C THR A 151 -6.57 6.68 -4.45
N ASP A 152 -6.12 6.23 -3.27
CA ASP A 152 -6.84 6.48 -2.01
C ASP A 152 -6.89 7.98 -1.68
N VAL A 153 -5.77 8.70 -1.84
CA VAL A 153 -5.68 10.15 -1.63
C VAL A 153 -6.55 10.94 -2.61
N GLU A 154 -6.63 10.53 -3.87
CA GLU A 154 -7.53 11.13 -4.86
C GLU A 154 -9.01 10.96 -4.48
N ASN A 155 -9.34 9.86 -3.79
CA ASN A 155 -10.67 9.59 -3.26
C ASN A 155 -10.91 10.18 -1.86
N ALA A 156 -10.00 11.02 -1.35
CA ALA A 156 -10.08 11.55 0.00
C ALA A 156 -11.45 12.19 0.31
N GLY A 157 -12.04 11.79 1.44
CA GLY A 157 -13.34 12.29 1.89
C GLY A 157 -14.54 11.47 1.40
N ASN A 158 -14.36 10.57 0.43
CA ASN A 158 -15.41 9.65 0.01
C ASN A 158 -15.63 8.53 1.05
N PRO A 159 -16.86 8.00 1.19
CA PRO A 159 -17.12 6.83 2.01
C PRO A 159 -16.30 5.63 1.55
N SER A 160 -15.86 4.81 2.51
CA SER A 160 -15.13 3.57 2.27
C SER A 160 -15.77 2.45 3.07
N THR A 161 -16.17 1.36 2.41
CA THR A 161 -16.95 0.28 3.01
C THR A 161 -16.06 -0.93 3.31
N ALA A 162 -16.00 -1.31 4.59
CA ALA A 162 -15.39 -2.57 5.00
C ALA A 162 -16.32 -3.75 4.71
N LEU A 163 -15.75 -4.87 4.29
CA LEU A 163 -16.43 -6.16 4.20
C LEU A 163 -15.81 -7.11 5.23
N ALA A 164 -16.67 -7.85 5.93
CA ALA A 164 -16.22 -8.89 6.85
C ALA A 164 -15.66 -10.07 6.07
N PHE A 165 -14.52 -10.60 6.53
CA PHE A 165 -13.88 -11.78 5.96
C PHE A 165 -13.26 -12.63 7.07
N ASP A 166 -13.78 -13.85 7.24
CA ASP A 166 -13.40 -14.75 8.33
C ASP A 166 -12.07 -15.44 8.01
N ALA A 167 -10.98 -14.79 8.38
CA ALA A 167 -9.63 -15.32 8.25
C ALA A 167 -8.81 -15.01 9.51
N THR A 168 -8.01 -15.99 9.94
CA THR A 168 -7.06 -15.85 11.05
C THR A 168 -5.65 -15.68 10.49
N ILE A 169 -4.91 -14.75 11.07
CA ILE A 169 -3.51 -14.47 10.75
C ILE A 169 -2.69 -14.83 11.99
N GLN A 170 -1.74 -15.75 11.86
CA GLN A 170 -0.91 -16.24 12.94
C GLN A 170 0.26 -15.30 13.21
N GLY A 171 0.42 -14.90 14.46
CA GLY A 171 1.56 -14.11 14.91
C GLY A 171 2.23 -14.74 16.11
N ALA A 172 3.56 -14.63 16.20
CA ALA A 172 4.35 -15.17 17.30
C ALA A 172 4.60 -14.15 18.42
N GLY A 173 4.18 -12.90 18.24
CA GLY A 173 4.28 -11.84 19.22
C GLY A 173 3.48 -12.16 20.49
N ALA A 174 4.06 -11.82 21.64
CA ALA A 174 3.35 -11.94 22.90
C ALA A 174 2.14 -10.99 22.91
N GLY A 175 0.97 -11.55 22.59
CA GLY A 175 -0.34 -10.89 22.48
C GLY A 175 -0.43 -9.51 23.11
N ALA A 176 -0.33 -8.46 22.29
CA ALA A 176 -0.87 -7.15 22.66
C ALA A 176 -2.40 -7.24 22.56
N ALA A 177 -3.03 -7.75 23.62
CA ALA A 177 -4.48 -7.65 23.77
C ALA A 177 -4.88 -6.16 23.75
N GLY A 178 -5.50 -5.72 22.66
CA GLY A 178 -6.34 -4.52 22.60
C GLY A 178 -5.63 -3.21 22.25
N ALA A 179 -5.51 -2.93 20.96
CA ALA A 179 -5.66 -1.57 20.43
C ALA A 179 -6.89 -1.56 19.53
N ASN A 180 -8.06 -1.76 20.15
CA ASN A 180 -9.33 -1.54 19.48
C ASN A 180 -9.37 -0.07 19.06
N GLY A 181 -9.32 0.18 17.75
CA GLY A 181 -9.46 1.50 17.14
C GLY A 181 -10.81 2.09 17.50
N ALA A 182 -10.87 2.81 18.62
CA ALA A 182 -12.01 3.63 19.01
C ALA A 182 -12.04 4.88 18.11
N GLY A 183 -12.46 4.69 16.87
CA GLY A 183 -12.93 5.72 15.95
C GLY A 183 -14.46 5.73 15.84
N ALA A 184 -15.17 5.39 16.92
CA ALA A 184 -16.62 5.52 16.97
C ALA A 184 -16.98 6.98 17.22
N ASN A 185 -17.41 7.65 16.14
CA ASN A 185 -18.02 8.96 16.16
C ASN A 185 -19.28 8.93 17.04
N ALA A 186 -19.18 9.50 18.25
CA ALA A 186 -20.29 9.67 19.16
C ALA A 186 -21.08 10.92 18.77
N ALA A 187 -22.25 10.74 18.15
CA ALA A 187 -23.29 11.75 18.06
C ALA A 187 -24.68 11.09 18.20
N ASP A 188 -25.08 10.94 19.47
CA ASP A 188 -26.39 11.32 20.02
C ASP A 188 -27.65 11.17 19.12
N ALA A 189 -28.49 10.17 19.41
CA ALA A 189 -29.95 10.32 19.40
C ALA A 189 -30.64 9.14 20.12
N GLU A 190 -31.52 9.49 21.03
CA GLU A 190 -32.20 8.65 22.02
C GLU A 190 -33.22 7.62 21.48
N ALA A 191 -33.45 6.61 22.33
CA ALA A 191 -34.70 5.88 22.62
C ALA A 191 -35.65 5.54 21.45
N GLU A 192 -35.99 4.27 21.24
CA GLU A 192 -37.13 3.66 21.94
C GLU A 192 -37.09 2.13 21.90
N ALA A 193 -37.72 1.54 22.91
CA ALA A 193 -37.79 0.11 23.17
C ALA A 193 -38.69 -0.63 22.16
N GLY A 194 -38.30 -1.84 21.77
CA GLY A 194 -39.15 -2.73 20.98
C GLY A 194 -38.64 -4.17 21.00
N ALA A 195 -39.24 -4.97 21.88
CA ALA A 195 -38.99 -6.41 22.00
C ALA A 195 -39.26 -7.16 20.69
N ASN A 196 -38.41 -8.13 20.33
CA ASN A 196 -38.91 -9.36 19.72
C ASN A 196 -37.99 -10.56 19.98
N ALA A 197 -38.63 -11.67 20.27
CA ALA A 197 -38.06 -12.93 20.68
C ALA A 197 -37.67 -13.82 19.49
N GLY A 198 -36.64 -14.64 19.71
CA GLY A 198 -36.64 -16.04 19.30
C GLY A 198 -36.06 -16.36 17.93
N ALA A 199 -34.87 -16.96 17.92
CA ALA A 199 -34.55 -18.04 17.00
C ALA A 199 -33.45 -18.94 17.58
N LYS A 200 -33.84 -20.16 17.96
CA LYS A 200 -32.93 -21.29 18.23
C LYS A 200 -32.33 -21.75 16.90
N GLY A 201 -31.06 -21.44 16.64
CA GLY A 201 -30.27 -22.06 15.58
C GLY A 201 -29.35 -23.14 16.15
N LYS A 202 -29.64 -24.41 15.85
CA LYS A 202 -28.74 -25.55 16.06
C LYS A 202 -27.80 -25.67 14.85
N GLY A 203 -26.49 -25.58 15.05
CA GLY A 203 -25.46 -26.11 14.14
C GLY A 203 -24.23 -26.45 14.98
N LYS A 204 -24.02 -27.70 15.40
CA LYS A 204 -23.28 -28.77 14.71
C LYS A 204 -21.90 -28.35 14.18
N GLY A 205 -20.87 -28.69 14.95
CA GLY A 205 -19.67 -29.34 14.40
C GLY A 205 -18.40 -28.52 14.31
N ALA A 206 -17.87 -28.02 15.44
CA ALA A 206 -16.46 -27.68 15.54
C ALA A 206 -15.63 -28.97 15.41
N LYS A 207 -14.88 -29.10 14.32
CA LYS A 207 -13.77 -30.05 14.22
C LYS A 207 -12.50 -29.27 14.53
N ASN A 208 -11.95 -29.58 15.69
CA ASN A 208 -10.65 -29.13 16.16
C ASN A 208 -9.60 -29.72 15.21
N ASN A 209 -8.72 -28.90 14.63
CA ASN A 209 -7.49 -29.38 14.04
C ASN A 209 -6.34 -29.05 15.00
N ALA A 210 -5.70 -30.10 15.50
CA ALA A 210 -4.57 -30.03 16.41
C ALA A 210 -3.43 -30.87 15.84
N GLY A 211 -2.25 -30.23 15.74
CA GLY A 211 -0.95 -30.86 15.52
C GLY A 211 -0.64 -31.13 14.04
N ASN A 212 0.59 -30.99 13.56
CA ASN A 212 1.86 -30.88 14.25
C ASN A 212 2.92 -30.47 13.22
N ALA A 213 3.95 -29.77 13.70
CA ALA A 213 5.15 -29.41 12.97
C ALA A 213 5.86 -30.62 12.35
N ALA A 214 6.26 -30.45 11.10
CA ALA A 214 7.43 -31.08 10.51
C ALA A 214 7.98 -30.13 9.45
N GLU A 215 9.23 -29.70 9.66
CA GLU A 215 10.04 -28.91 8.73
C GLU A 215 10.08 -29.60 7.37
N GLU A 216 9.78 -28.86 6.30
CA GLU A 216 10.42 -29.07 5.01
C GLU A 216 10.59 -27.73 4.30
N ASP A 217 11.86 -27.46 4.01
CA ASP A 217 12.44 -26.43 3.16
C ASP A 217 11.69 -26.35 1.81
N VAL A 218 10.94 -25.28 1.57
CA VAL A 218 10.45 -24.93 0.23
C VAL A 218 10.77 -23.48 -0.08
N ASN A 219 11.99 -23.31 -0.56
CA ASN A 219 12.47 -22.20 -1.35
C ASN A 219 11.56 -21.97 -2.60
N ALA A 220 11.15 -20.71 -2.76
CA ALA A 220 10.83 -20.01 -4.01
C ALA A 220 10.06 -20.74 -5.13
N ALA A 221 8.78 -20.39 -5.27
CA ALA A 221 8.18 -19.95 -6.54
C ALA A 221 6.73 -19.52 -6.30
N ASN A 222 6.50 -18.22 -6.09
CA ASN A 222 5.23 -17.62 -6.45
C ASN A 222 5.52 -16.25 -7.05
N ALA A 223 5.92 -16.33 -8.32
CA ALA A 223 5.89 -15.25 -9.28
C ALA A 223 4.95 -15.71 -10.39
N GLU A 224 4.20 -14.74 -10.92
CA GLU A 224 3.29 -14.85 -12.06
C GLU A 224 1.86 -15.28 -11.74
N GLU A 225 1.02 -14.30 -11.40
CA GLU A 225 -0.16 -13.90 -12.18
C GLU A 225 -0.77 -12.70 -11.43
N ASP A 226 -0.54 -11.47 -11.92
CA ASP A 226 -1.41 -10.30 -11.73
C ASP A 226 -0.73 -9.06 -12.33
N ALA A 227 -0.54 -9.11 -13.65
CA ALA A 227 -0.37 -7.93 -14.46
C ALA A 227 -1.47 -8.00 -15.52
N ASP A 228 -2.61 -7.36 -15.25
CA ASP A 228 -3.58 -6.89 -16.25
C ASP A 228 -4.80 -6.29 -15.51
N ASP A 229 -4.63 -5.15 -14.83
CA ASP A 229 -5.79 -4.29 -14.52
C ASP A 229 -5.39 -2.82 -14.32
N ALA A 230 -4.62 -2.31 -15.28
CA ALA A 230 -4.41 -0.87 -15.46
C ALA A 230 -5.00 -0.45 -16.82
N ASP A 231 -6.32 -0.61 -16.98
CA ASP A 231 -7.05 0.04 -18.07
C ASP A 231 -7.76 1.28 -17.51
N THR A 232 -7.10 2.42 -17.62
CA THR A 232 -7.74 3.73 -17.48
C THR A 232 -7.29 4.59 -18.65
N GLU A 233 -7.78 4.25 -19.84
CA GLU A 233 -7.79 5.12 -21.00
C GLU A 233 -8.68 6.36 -20.71
N ALA A 234 -8.04 7.44 -20.26
CA ALA A 234 -8.65 8.77 -20.23
C ALA A 234 -8.73 9.33 -21.65
N GLU A 235 -9.86 9.13 -22.35
CA GLU A 235 -10.15 9.84 -23.59
C GLU A 235 -10.33 11.34 -23.33
N VAL A 236 -9.37 12.15 -23.78
CA VAL A 236 -9.52 13.60 -23.94
C VAL A 236 -9.97 13.89 -25.38
N GLU A 237 -11.27 13.81 -25.63
CA GLU A 237 -11.87 14.30 -26.87
C GLU A 237 -11.97 15.84 -26.83
N ALA A 238 -11.05 16.49 -27.54
CA ALA A 238 -11.10 17.92 -27.83
C ALA A 238 -12.15 18.20 -28.92
N GLY A 239 -13.18 18.95 -28.55
CA GLY A 239 -14.26 19.33 -29.46
C GLY A 239 -13.83 20.14 -30.67
N ALA A 240 -14.44 19.84 -31.82
CA ALA A 240 -14.57 20.77 -32.94
C ALA A 240 -15.98 20.70 -33.55
N ASN A 241 -16.69 21.80 -33.34
CA ASN A 241 -17.98 22.16 -33.91
C ASN A 241 -17.84 22.56 -35.39
N ALA A 242 -18.57 21.91 -36.31
CA ALA A 242 -19.14 22.55 -37.50
C ALA A 242 -20.22 21.65 -38.14
N GLY A 243 -21.45 22.14 -38.19
CA GLY A 243 -22.58 21.42 -38.79
C GLY A 243 -22.62 21.47 -40.32
N ALA A 244 -23.30 20.51 -40.92
CA ALA A 244 -24.04 20.70 -42.18
C ALA A 244 -25.04 19.55 -42.42
N LYS A 245 -26.24 19.94 -42.84
CA LYS A 245 -27.35 19.10 -43.27
C LYS A 245 -26.99 18.27 -44.52
N GLY A 246 -27.44 17.02 -44.57
CA GLY A 246 -27.46 16.24 -45.82
C GLY A 246 -28.27 14.96 -45.74
N LYS A 247 -29.52 15.01 -46.22
CA LYS A 247 -30.35 13.82 -46.53
C LYS A 247 -29.79 13.13 -47.78
N GLY A 248 -29.61 11.82 -47.76
CA GLY A 248 -29.30 11.05 -48.96
C GLY A 248 -29.48 9.54 -48.77
N LYS A 249 -30.55 9.00 -49.36
CA LYS A 249 -30.80 7.56 -49.52
C LYS A 249 -30.04 7.04 -50.76
N GLY A 250 -29.51 5.83 -50.69
CA GLY A 250 -29.06 5.01 -51.84
C GLY A 250 -28.06 3.96 -51.36
N ALA A 251 -28.41 2.70 -51.09
CA ALA A 251 -28.82 1.63 -52.00
C ALA A 251 -27.71 1.18 -52.97
N LYS A 252 -27.12 0.00 -52.65
CA LYS A 252 -26.52 -1.03 -53.54
C LYS A 252 -25.29 -0.56 -54.34
N ASN A 253 -24.14 -1.25 -54.29
CA ASN A 253 -23.90 -2.52 -54.97
C ASN A 253 -22.64 -3.18 -54.38
N ASN A 254 -22.73 -4.46 -54.06
CA ASN A 254 -21.60 -5.34 -53.76
C ASN A 254 -21.51 -6.36 -54.92
N ALA A 255 -20.44 -6.31 -55.70
CA ALA A 255 -20.10 -7.31 -56.71
C ALA A 255 -18.59 -7.21 -56.98
N GLY A 256 -17.91 -8.34 -56.86
CA GLY A 256 -16.46 -8.45 -56.71
C GLY A 256 -15.63 -8.52 -58.00
N ASN A 257 -14.34 -8.76 -57.79
CA ASN A 257 -13.35 -9.40 -58.66
C ASN A 257 -12.09 -9.55 -57.78
N ALA A 258 -11.61 -10.72 -57.35
CA ALA A 258 -11.04 -11.87 -58.07
C ALA A 258 -9.76 -11.56 -58.85
N ALA A 259 -8.65 -12.16 -58.36
CA ALA A 259 -7.40 -12.54 -59.04
C ALA A 259 -6.54 -11.36 -59.58
N GLU A 260 -5.21 -11.38 -59.61
CA GLU A 260 -4.19 -12.44 -59.64
C GLU A 260 -2.81 -11.75 -59.43
N GLU A 261 -1.79 -12.54 -59.03
CA GLU A 261 -0.34 -12.48 -59.37
C GLU A 261 0.34 -11.10 -59.59
N ASP A 262 1.56 -10.83 -59.10
CA ASP A 262 2.76 -11.60 -59.44
C ASP A 262 3.97 -11.10 -58.61
N ALA A 263 4.98 -11.95 -58.52
CA ALA A 263 6.23 -11.71 -57.81
C ALA A 263 7.05 -10.53 -58.36
N ASN A 264 7.83 -9.86 -57.50
CA ASN A 264 9.16 -9.43 -57.91
C ASN A 264 10.14 -9.35 -56.74
N ALA A 265 11.35 -9.80 -57.03
CA ALA A 265 12.43 -10.10 -56.12
C ALA A 265 13.45 -8.96 -56.00
N ALA A 266 14.23 -9.06 -54.93
CA ALA A 266 15.67 -8.80 -54.84
C ALA A 266 16.23 -7.35 -54.83
N ASN A 267 17.27 -7.25 -53.99
CA ASN A 267 18.33 -6.24 -53.88
C ASN A 267 17.91 -4.88 -53.28
N ALA A 268 18.70 -4.26 -52.40
CA ALA A 268 20.16 -4.30 -52.29
C ALA A 268 20.63 -4.08 -50.84
N GLU A 269 21.73 -4.75 -50.51
CA GLU A 269 22.72 -4.28 -49.54
C GLU A 269 23.27 -2.91 -49.98
N GLU A 270 23.46 -1.99 -49.05
CA GLU A 270 24.58 -1.06 -49.14
C GLU A 270 25.07 -0.68 -47.74
N ASP A 271 26.37 -0.87 -47.58
CA ASP A 271 27.26 -0.56 -46.48
C ASP A 271 27.32 0.95 -46.14
N ALA A 272 28.13 1.23 -45.11
CA ALA A 272 28.73 2.52 -44.71
C ALA A 272 27.99 3.23 -43.57
N ASP A 273 28.65 3.81 -42.58
CA ASP A 273 30.07 3.86 -42.19
C ASP A 273 30.07 4.52 -40.80
N ASP A 274 31.13 4.24 -40.05
CA ASP A 274 31.75 5.09 -39.02
C ASP A 274 31.05 6.41 -38.63
N ALA A 275 30.77 6.55 -37.33
CA ALA A 275 31.17 7.76 -36.60
C ALA A 275 31.19 7.51 -35.09
N ASP A 276 32.41 7.32 -34.60
CA ASP A 276 32.83 7.69 -33.24
C ASP A 276 32.29 9.07 -32.83
N ALA A 277 31.71 9.15 -31.64
CA ALA A 277 31.61 10.39 -30.91
C ALA A 277 31.72 10.10 -29.40
N GLU A 278 32.97 10.11 -28.94
CA GLU A 278 33.33 10.34 -27.54
C GLU A 278 32.66 11.64 -27.06
N VAL A 279 31.92 11.57 -25.94
CA VAL A 279 31.56 12.75 -25.16
C VAL A 279 32.21 12.60 -23.80
N GLU A 280 33.30 13.34 -23.64
CA GLU A 280 34.01 13.49 -22.38
C GLU A 280 33.14 14.14 -21.31
N ALA A 281 33.27 13.60 -20.10
CA ALA A 281 32.72 14.15 -18.87
C ALA A 281 33.58 15.33 -18.39
N GLU A 282 33.01 16.53 -18.37
CA GLU A 282 33.58 17.68 -17.66
C GLU A 282 32.97 17.78 -16.26
N ALA A 283 33.84 17.67 -15.26
CA ALA A 283 33.55 17.82 -13.85
C ALA A 283 33.56 19.30 -13.42
N GLY A 284 32.56 19.69 -12.63
CA GLY A 284 32.71 20.45 -11.38
C GLY A 284 33.30 21.88 -11.42
N ALA A 285 32.45 22.87 -11.15
CA ALA A 285 32.84 24.05 -10.37
C ALA A 285 31.63 24.68 -9.65
N ASN A 286 31.47 24.30 -8.38
CA ASN A 286 30.61 24.96 -7.40
C ASN A 286 31.35 26.15 -6.80
N ALA A 287 30.88 27.38 -7.03
CA ALA A 287 31.29 28.56 -6.27
C ALA A 287 30.24 29.69 -6.28
N GLY A 288 29.49 29.78 -5.18
CA GLY A 288 29.29 31.02 -4.42
C GLY A 288 28.41 32.14 -5.00
N ALA A 289 27.29 32.42 -4.32
CA ALA A 289 26.81 33.80 -4.15
C ALA A 289 26.00 33.96 -2.86
N LYS A 290 26.58 34.71 -1.92
CA LYS A 290 25.90 35.26 -0.74
C LYS A 290 24.89 36.32 -1.17
N GLY A 291 23.61 36.13 -0.85
CA GLY A 291 22.57 37.16 -0.99
C GLY A 291 21.89 37.45 0.34
N LYS A 292 22.32 38.52 1.03
CA LYS A 292 21.60 39.10 2.18
C LYS A 292 20.38 39.87 1.65
N GLY A 293 19.20 39.60 2.19
CA GLY A 293 18.00 40.39 1.94
C GLY A 293 17.05 40.39 3.13
N LYS A 294 17.30 41.27 4.11
CA LYS A 294 16.32 41.62 5.15
C LYS A 294 15.30 42.60 4.55
N GLY A 295 14.01 42.29 4.67
CA GLY A 295 12.95 43.20 4.24
C GLY A 295 11.60 42.86 4.89
N ALA A 296 11.50 43.05 6.20
CA ALA A 296 10.21 43.07 6.89
C ALA A 296 9.54 44.42 6.64
N LYS A 297 8.33 44.43 6.06
CA LYS A 297 7.48 45.63 5.97
C LYS A 297 6.13 45.30 6.57
N ALA A 298 5.85 45.95 7.70
CA ALA A 298 4.59 45.93 8.42
C ALA A 298 3.47 46.57 7.59
N ALA A 299 2.32 45.91 7.53
CA ALA A 299 1.05 46.51 7.14
C ALA A 299 0.28 46.87 8.41
N LYS A 300 -0.04 48.16 8.54
CA LYS A 300 -0.94 48.70 9.56
C LYS A 300 -2.38 48.50 9.11
N ASN A 301 -3.19 47.99 10.03
CA ASN A 301 -4.64 48.13 10.02
C ASN A 301 -5.02 49.61 10.00
N ASN A 302 -6.02 49.93 9.18
CA ASN A 302 -6.99 50.99 9.44
C ASN A 302 -8.29 50.64 8.73
#